data_AF-K2QVF0-F1
#
_entry.id   AF-K2QVF0-F1
#
_cell.length_a   1.000
_cell.length_b   1.000
_cell.length_c   1.000
_cell.angle_alpha   90.00
_cell.angle_beta   90.00
_cell.angle_gamma   90.00
#
_symmetry.space_group_name_H-M   'P 1'
#
loop_
_entity.id
_entity.type
_entity.pdbx_description
1 polymer ?
#
loop_
_entity_poly.entity_id
_entity_poly.type
_entity_poly.pdbx_seq_one_letter_code
_entity_poly.pdbx_strand_id
1 'polypeptide(L)'
;MFPSNASADEPICAFVSSTFADGRGIALLTTPARVAEILSSEAFTEPQLPPDINDYTNPPFEERHLPGRGKGLIANKPLQSGDRLFASTPILMIDEAIDGLQKADRLKLSYHALRSLPESSQKKFWALAGHVDGADPFDDRVDTNSFGIELANAEFWVIFPEIARLNHDCRPNSAYFFDPHLLTQYVHTSSPGPVPAGTELTISYLDASLPRAARQRKLHANWGFPCTCSLCSLSPPLSRASDRRLARISELARKLGDWRAGSAAGVGMALALVDLVEAEGLRASLPDAVGGGGIEYVEGTEEEEEE
;
A
#
# COMPACT_ATOMS: atom_id res chain seq x y z
N MET A 1 10.16 28.72 -8.84
CA MET A 1 9.47 29.15 -7.61
C MET A 1 7.99 29.01 -7.92
N PHE A 2 7.39 27.94 -7.41
CA PHE A 2 6.06 27.46 -7.79
C PHE A 2 4.97 28.38 -7.21
N PRO A 3 3.94 28.77 -7.98
CA PRO A 3 2.68 29.21 -7.40
C PRO A 3 1.86 27.97 -7.03
N SER A 4 1.66 27.73 -5.74
CA SER A 4 0.57 26.86 -5.28
C SER A 4 -0.74 27.62 -5.51
N ASN A 5 -1.48 27.26 -6.54
CA ASN A 5 -2.85 27.68 -6.73
C ASN A 5 -3.72 26.43 -6.87
N ALA A 6 -3.81 25.67 -5.77
CA ALA A 6 -5.04 24.96 -5.45
C ALA A 6 -5.72 25.80 -4.37
N SER A 7 -6.92 26.28 -4.68
CA SER A 7 -7.76 27.13 -3.84
C SER A 7 -7.84 26.58 -2.41
N ALA A 8 -7.45 27.39 -1.42
CA ALA A 8 -7.66 27.12 0.00
C ALA A 8 -9.14 27.19 0.43
N ASP A 9 -10.09 27.32 -0.52
CA ASP A 9 -11.52 27.59 -0.27
C ASP A 9 -12.48 26.52 -0.81
N GLU A 10 -12.02 25.41 -1.40
CA GLU A 10 -12.93 24.35 -1.87
C GLU A 10 -13.30 23.34 -0.78
N PRO A 11 -14.60 23.09 -0.52
CA PRO A 11 -15.02 22.15 0.50
C PRO A 11 -14.74 20.70 0.08
N ILE A 12 -14.32 19.87 1.03
CA ILE A 12 -14.27 18.42 0.83
C ILE A 12 -15.70 17.88 0.74
N CYS A 13 -15.99 17.15 -0.32
CA CYS A 13 -17.30 16.57 -0.64
C CYS A 13 -17.17 15.07 -0.89
N ALA A 14 -18.30 14.34 -0.80
CA ALA A 14 -18.37 12.93 -1.17
C ALA A 14 -18.95 12.79 -2.58
N PHE A 15 -18.13 12.33 -3.51
CA PHE A 15 -18.52 12.00 -4.88
C PHE A 15 -18.60 10.49 -5.02
N VAL A 16 -19.76 9.96 -5.40
CA VAL A 16 -19.99 8.52 -5.45
C VAL A 16 -20.54 8.12 -6.80
N SER A 17 -19.90 7.15 -7.43
CA SER A 17 -20.43 6.46 -8.62
C SER A 17 -20.75 5.03 -8.23
N SER A 18 -22.02 4.63 -8.27
CA SER A 18 -22.44 3.26 -8.01
C SER A 18 -22.29 2.32 -9.22
N THR A 19 -22.02 2.88 -10.40
CA THR A 19 -21.91 2.13 -11.66
C THR A 19 -20.46 1.92 -12.10
N PHE A 20 -19.49 2.60 -11.48
CA PHE A 20 -18.07 2.46 -11.80
C PHE A 20 -17.61 0.99 -11.73
N ALA A 21 -16.72 0.61 -12.66
CA ALA A 21 -16.14 -0.72 -12.78
C ALA A 21 -17.18 -1.85 -12.68
N ASP A 22 -18.12 -1.87 -13.63
CA ASP A 22 -19.20 -2.86 -13.74
C ASP A 22 -20.05 -3.00 -12.47
N GLY A 23 -20.40 -1.86 -11.86
CA GLY A 23 -21.24 -1.82 -10.67
C GLY A 23 -20.52 -2.19 -9.37
N ARG A 24 -19.19 -2.23 -9.37
CA ARG A 24 -18.38 -2.26 -8.14
C ARG A 24 -18.56 -0.97 -7.34
N GLY A 25 -18.63 0.15 -8.05
CA GLY A 25 -18.75 1.49 -7.49
C GLY A 25 -17.45 2.01 -6.86
N ILE A 26 -17.39 3.33 -6.68
CA ILE A 26 -16.27 4.07 -6.07
C ILE A 26 -16.82 5.30 -5.35
N ALA A 27 -16.21 5.62 -4.21
CA ALA A 27 -16.46 6.84 -3.46
C ALA A 27 -15.15 7.64 -3.32
N LEU A 28 -15.21 8.92 -3.64
CA LEU A 28 -14.10 9.86 -3.59
C LEU A 28 -14.47 10.96 -2.59
N LEU A 29 -13.70 11.09 -1.51
CA LEU A 29 -13.83 12.19 -0.55
C LEU A 29 -12.73 13.19 -0.82
N THR A 30 -13.03 14.22 -1.60
CA THR A 30 -12.03 15.21 -2.09
C THR A 30 -12.74 16.51 -2.51
N THR A 31 -12.01 17.44 -3.12
CA THR A 31 -12.55 18.71 -3.63
C THR A 31 -13.18 18.56 -5.02
N PRO A 32 -14.12 19.45 -5.41
CA PRO A 32 -14.65 19.52 -6.77
C PRO A 32 -13.58 19.61 -7.87
N ALA A 33 -12.51 20.39 -7.67
CA ALA A 33 -11.42 20.49 -8.64
C ALA A 33 -10.69 19.16 -8.83
N ARG A 34 -10.34 18.47 -7.73
CA ARG A 34 -9.62 17.18 -7.78
C ARG A 34 -10.46 16.06 -8.36
N VAL A 35 -11.75 15.98 -8.00
CA VAL A 35 -12.62 14.97 -8.60
C VAL A 35 -12.76 15.18 -10.11
N ALA A 36 -12.80 16.42 -10.58
CA ALA A 36 -12.86 16.70 -12.02
C ALA A 36 -11.61 16.20 -12.76
N GLU A 37 -10.42 16.31 -12.15
CA GLU A 37 -9.18 15.74 -12.67
C GLU A 37 -9.24 14.20 -12.67
N ILE A 38 -9.63 13.57 -11.56
CA ILE A 38 -9.74 12.11 -11.44
C ILE A 38 -10.73 11.54 -12.47
N LEU A 39 -11.87 12.21 -12.68
CA LEU A 39 -12.88 11.80 -13.66
C LEU A 39 -12.42 11.94 -15.12
N SER A 40 -11.28 12.61 -15.38
CA SER A 40 -10.67 12.68 -16.71
C SER A 40 -9.77 11.49 -17.04
N SER A 41 -9.51 10.60 -16.06
CA SER A 41 -8.71 9.39 -16.26
C SER A 41 -9.40 8.36 -17.17
N GLU A 42 -8.61 7.43 -17.73
CA GLU A 42 -9.11 6.33 -18.56
C GLU A 42 -10.11 5.46 -17.80
N ALA A 43 -9.96 5.33 -16.47
CA ALA A 43 -10.87 4.61 -15.59
C ALA A 43 -12.34 5.07 -15.68
N PHE A 44 -12.58 6.33 -16.04
CA PHE A 44 -13.92 6.92 -16.15
C PHE A 44 -14.33 7.25 -17.59
N THR A 45 -13.38 7.35 -18.51
CA THR A 45 -13.62 7.82 -19.88
C THR A 45 -13.63 6.70 -20.93
N GLU A 46 -12.94 5.60 -20.68
CA GLU A 46 -12.94 4.44 -21.57
C GLU A 46 -14.19 3.56 -21.35
N PRO A 47 -14.71 2.92 -22.42
CA PRO A 47 -16.01 2.26 -22.37
C PRO A 47 -16.05 1.04 -21.44
N GLN A 48 -14.92 0.34 -21.24
CA GLN A 48 -14.78 -0.81 -20.34
C GLN A 48 -13.34 -0.94 -19.84
N LEU A 49 -13.18 -1.23 -18.55
CA LEU A 49 -11.88 -1.62 -17.99
C LEU A 49 -11.43 -2.96 -18.59
N PRO A 50 -10.12 -3.26 -18.61
CA PRO A 50 -9.63 -4.59 -18.92
C PRO A 50 -10.39 -5.69 -18.14
N PRO A 51 -10.80 -6.79 -18.81
CA PRO A 51 -11.75 -7.76 -18.26
C PRO A 51 -11.20 -8.59 -17.08
N ASP A 52 -9.89 -8.51 -16.85
CA ASP A 52 -9.17 -9.18 -15.78
C ASP A 52 -9.04 -8.34 -14.50
N ILE A 53 -9.49 -7.08 -14.53
CA ILE A 53 -9.57 -6.21 -13.36
C ILE A 53 -10.85 -6.51 -12.59
N ASN A 54 -10.74 -6.61 -11.26
CA ASN A 54 -11.84 -7.01 -10.36
C ASN A 54 -12.40 -8.42 -10.61
N ASP A 55 -11.76 -9.24 -11.46
CA ASP A 55 -12.15 -10.63 -11.72
C ASP A 55 -11.52 -11.59 -10.70
N TYR A 56 -12.40 -12.23 -9.92
CA TYR A 56 -12.05 -13.23 -8.91
C TYR A 56 -12.73 -14.58 -9.17
N THR A 57 -13.10 -14.86 -10.41
CA THR A 57 -13.75 -16.12 -10.79
C THR A 57 -12.81 -17.32 -10.68
N ASN A 58 -11.52 -17.14 -11.00
CA ASN A 58 -10.50 -18.19 -10.93
C ASN A 58 -9.13 -17.64 -10.48
N PRO A 59 -9.02 -17.10 -9.25
CA PRO A 59 -7.78 -16.52 -8.77
C PRO A 59 -6.71 -17.59 -8.53
N PRO A 60 -5.41 -17.23 -8.65
CA PRO A 60 -4.28 -18.12 -8.35
C PRO A 60 -4.07 -18.35 -6.83
N PHE A 61 -5.07 -18.06 -6.01
CA PHE A 61 -5.02 -18.14 -4.56
C PHE A 61 -6.39 -18.46 -3.97
N GLU A 62 -6.40 -18.75 -2.67
CA GLU A 62 -7.61 -18.84 -1.86
C GLU A 62 -7.43 -18.09 -0.53
N GLU A 63 -8.50 -17.48 -0.03
CA GLU A 63 -8.50 -16.82 1.29
C GLU A 63 -8.57 -17.90 2.39
N ARG A 64 -7.71 -17.81 3.40
CA ARG A 64 -7.76 -18.66 4.59
C ARG A 64 -7.63 -17.83 5.86
N HIS A 65 -8.24 -18.30 6.95
CA HIS A 65 -7.92 -17.81 8.29
C HIS A 65 -6.59 -18.41 8.74
N LEU A 66 -5.66 -17.55 9.15
CA LEU A 66 -4.31 -17.90 9.59
C LEU A 66 -4.17 -17.55 11.07
N PRO A 67 -3.88 -18.54 11.96
CA PRO A 67 -3.74 -18.29 13.39
C PRO A 67 -2.77 -17.15 13.69
N GLY A 68 -3.25 -16.13 14.40
CA GLY A 68 -2.45 -14.95 14.77
C GLY A 68 -2.17 -13.94 13.65
N ARG A 69 -2.68 -14.17 12.42
CA ARG A 69 -2.47 -13.30 11.25
C ARG A 69 -3.79 -12.94 10.53
N GLY A 70 -4.93 -13.16 11.18
CA GLY A 70 -6.24 -12.83 10.62
C GLY A 70 -6.56 -13.64 9.36
N LYS A 71 -6.98 -12.96 8.29
CA LYS A 71 -7.25 -13.58 6.98
C LYS A 71 -6.08 -13.29 6.05
N GLY A 72 -5.61 -14.32 5.35
CA GLY A 72 -4.51 -14.22 4.38
C GLY A 72 -4.85 -14.91 3.07
N LEU A 73 -4.11 -14.60 2.00
CA LEU A 73 -4.21 -15.27 0.71
C LEU A 73 -3.15 -16.37 0.60
N ILE A 74 -3.55 -17.57 0.20
CA ILE A 74 -2.66 -18.72 0.02
C ILE A 74 -2.63 -19.12 -1.46
N ALA A 75 -1.46 -19.25 -2.05
CA ALA A 75 -1.31 -19.72 -3.43
C ALA A 75 -1.94 -21.11 -3.59
N ASN A 76 -2.82 -21.29 -4.57
CA ASN A 76 -3.49 -22.58 -4.82
C ASN A 76 -2.81 -23.41 -5.94
N LYS A 77 -1.81 -22.83 -6.59
CA LYS A 77 -0.95 -23.44 -7.60
C LYS A 77 0.47 -22.89 -7.50
N PRO A 78 1.48 -23.55 -8.10
CA PRO A 78 2.81 -22.96 -8.22
C PRO A 78 2.77 -21.67 -9.05
N LEU A 79 3.51 -20.66 -8.62
CA LEU A 79 3.62 -19.36 -9.30
C LEU A 79 5.09 -19.04 -9.59
N GLN A 80 5.34 -18.35 -10.68
CA GLN A 80 6.66 -17.84 -11.09
C GLN A 80 6.80 -16.37 -10.74
N SER A 81 8.01 -15.84 -10.80
CA SER A 81 8.27 -14.40 -10.64
C SER A 81 7.58 -13.59 -11.74
N GLY A 82 6.90 -12.51 -11.37
CA GLY A 82 6.16 -11.65 -12.30
C GLY A 82 4.77 -12.17 -12.71
N ASP A 83 4.33 -13.32 -12.20
CA ASP A 83 2.95 -13.77 -12.38
C ASP A 83 1.99 -12.75 -11.75
N ARG A 84 0.99 -12.32 -12.53
CA ARG A 84 -0.08 -11.47 -12.00
C ARG A 84 -1.00 -12.30 -11.10
N LEU A 85 -1.17 -11.83 -9.87
CA LEU A 85 -2.05 -12.45 -8.89
C LEU A 85 -3.48 -11.98 -9.10
N PHE A 86 -3.70 -10.67 -9.10
CA PHE A 86 -4.99 -10.02 -9.31
C PHE A 86 -4.80 -8.50 -9.47
N ALA A 87 -5.86 -7.81 -9.88
CA ALA A 87 -5.91 -6.35 -10.00
C ALA A 87 -7.26 -5.84 -9.51
N SER A 88 -7.28 -4.71 -8.79
CA SER A 88 -8.51 -4.12 -8.27
C SER A 88 -8.58 -2.62 -8.48
N THR A 89 -9.77 -2.13 -8.79
CA THR A 89 -10.09 -0.71 -8.60
C THR A 89 -10.51 -0.44 -7.14
N PRO A 90 -10.32 0.79 -6.63
CA PRO A 90 -10.66 1.10 -5.26
C PRO A 90 -12.18 1.19 -5.07
N ILE A 91 -12.63 0.96 -3.85
CA ILE A 91 -14.03 1.27 -3.47
C ILE A 91 -14.14 2.63 -2.78
N LEU A 92 -13.04 3.12 -2.22
CA LEU A 92 -12.99 4.35 -1.43
C LEU A 92 -11.61 5.00 -1.61
N MET A 93 -11.59 6.30 -1.90
CA MET A 93 -10.39 7.14 -1.88
C MET A 93 -10.69 8.36 -1.01
N ILE A 94 -9.87 8.58 0.01
CA ILE A 94 -10.04 9.66 0.99
C ILE A 94 -8.83 10.58 0.86
N ASP A 95 -9.08 11.81 0.44
CA ASP A 95 -8.07 12.87 0.39
C ASP A 95 -7.61 13.22 1.82
N GLU A 96 -6.31 13.26 2.08
CA GLU A 96 -5.75 13.60 3.41
C GLU A 96 -6.27 14.94 3.94
N ALA A 97 -6.65 15.88 3.05
CA ALA A 97 -7.17 17.18 3.44
C ALA A 97 -8.50 17.07 4.23
N ILE A 98 -9.14 15.89 4.24
CA ILE A 98 -10.32 15.63 5.06
C ILE A 98 -10.04 15.81 6.57
N ASP A 99 -8.80 15.68 7.01
CA ASP A 99 -8.40 15.88 8.41
C ASP A 99 -8.53 17.33 8.88
N GLY A 100 -8.62 18.28 7.95
CA GLY A 100 -8.97 19.66 8.26
C GLY A 100 -10.43 19.83 8.73
N LEU A 101 -11.29 18.83 8.54
CA LEU A 101 -12.68 18.86 8.99
C LEU A 101 -12.80 18.51 10.48
N GLN A 102 -13.84 19.04 11.13
CA GLN A 102 -14.22 18.57 12.45
C GLN A 102 -14.57 17.08 12.41
N LYS A 103 -14.06 16.29 13.38
CA LYS A 103 -14.24 14.82 13.43
C LYS A 103 -15.68 14.36 13.19
N ALA A 104 -16.65 15.04 13.80
CA ALA A 104 -18.06 14.71 13.64
C ALA A 104 -18.57 14.88 12.20
N ASP A 105 -18.09 15.89 11.48
CA ASP A 105 -18.49 16.15 10.09
C ASP A 105 -17.70 15.29 9.10
N ARG A 106 -16.41 15.04 9.36
CA ARG A 106 -15.60 14.03 8.66
C ARG A 106 -16.29 12.67 8.70
N LEU A 107 -16.64 12.17 9.88
CA LEU A 107 -17.30 10.87 10.05
C LEU A 107 -18.66 10.83 9.33
N LYS A 108 -19.51 11.87 9.48
CA LYS A 108 -20.78 11.93 8.74
C LYS A 108 -20.57 11.81 7.23
N LEU A 109 -19.58 12.51 6.68
CA LEU A 109 -19.25 12.47 5.26
C LEU A 109 -18.74 11.09 4.83
N SER A 110 -17.83 10.50 5.62
CA SER A 110 -17.28 9.15 5.43
C SER A 110 -18.36 8.05 5.41
N TYR A 111 -19.22 8.02 6.43
CA TYR A 111 -20.33 7.07 6.47
C TYR A 111 -21.34 7.31 5.34
N HIS A 112 -21.56 8.57 4.95
CA HIS A 112 -22.40 8.92 3.80
C HIS A 112 -21.83 8.37 2.50
N ALA A 113 -20.52 8.51 2.28
CA ALA A 113 -19.85 8.00 1.10
C ALA A 113 -19.97 6.47 1.01
N LEU A 114 -19.63 5.76 2.10
CA LEU A 114 -19.68 4.31 2.18
C LEU A 114 -21.10 3.76 1.97
N ARG A 115 -22.12 4.30 2.65
CA ARG A 115 -23.52 3.82 2.51
C ARG A 115 -24.10 4.04 1.10
N SER A 116 -23.49 4.92 0.31
CA SER A 116 -23.91 5.23 -1.06
C SER A 116 -23.29 4.28 -2.09
N LEU A 117 -22.32 3.46 -1.70
CA LEU A 117 -21.74 2.42 -2.55
C LEU A 117 -22.72 1.24 -2.76
N PRO A 118 -22.53 0.41 -3.80
CA PRO A 118 -23.23 -0.86 -3.94
C PRO A 118 -23.10 -1.75 -2.69
N GLU A 119 -24.16 -2.50 -2.36
CA GLU A 119 -24.21 -3.35 -1.15
C GLU A 119 -23.06 -4.38 -1.11
N SER A 120 -22.65 -4.88 -2.27
CA SER A 120 -21.50 -5.79 -2.40
C SER A 120 -20.20 -5.15 -1.91
N SER A 121 -19.95 -3.89 -2.27
CA SER A 121 -18.75 -3.15 -1.86
C SER A 121 -18.80 -2.72 -0.40
N GLN A 122 -19.99 -2.35 0.12
CA GLN A 122 -20.18 -2.11 1.55
C GLN A 122 -19.85 -3.36 2.37
N LYS A 123 -20.32 -4.54 1.95
CA LYS A 123 -20.02 -5.83 2.61
C LYS A 123 -18.52 -6.13 2.60
N LYS A 124 -17.84 -5.86 1.49
CA LYS A 124 -16.37 -6.02 1.39
C LYS A 124 -15.63 -5.12 2.38
N PHE A 125 -16.01 -3.83 2.47
CA PHE A 125 -15.44 -2.90 3.45
C PHE A 125 -15.64 -3.39 4.88
N TRP A 126 -16.87 -3.73 5.27
CA TRP A 126 -17.15 -4.12 6.66
C TRP A 126 -16.50 -5.47 7.05
N ALA A 127 -16.16 -6.30 6.07
CA ALA A 127 -15.40 -7.54 6.26
C ALA A 127 -13.88 -7.32 6.41
N LEU A 128 -13.38 -6.08 6.27
CA LEU A 128 -11.98 -5.74 6.54
C LEU A 128 -11.66 -5.83 8.03
N ALA A 129 -10.38 -6.03 8.32
CA ALA A 129 -9.91 -6.11 9.69
C ALA A 129 -10.03 -4.74 10.35
N GLY A 130 -10.43 -4.76 11.62
CA GLY A 130 -10.30 -3.65 12.55
C GLY A 130 -9.69 -4.22 13.82
N HIS A 131 -8.87 -3.44 14.51
CA HIS A 131 -8.07 -3.95 15.63
C HIS A 131 -7.97 -3.00 16.82
N VAL A 132 -8.47 -1.77 16.70
CA VAL A 132 -8.40 -0.77 17.77
C VAL A 132 -9.69 -0.77 18.59
N ASP A 133 -9.62 -1.27 19.81
CA ASP A 133 -10.76 -1.26 20.74
C ASP A 133 -11.18 0.18 21.08
N GLY A 134 -12.47 0.49 20.88
CA GLY A 134 -13.04 1.80 21.18
C GLY A 134 -12.87 2.87 20.10
N ALA A 135 -12.16 2.55 19.00
CA ALA A 135 -12.11 3.42 17.82
C ALA A 135 -13.45 3.44 17.06
N ASP A 136 -13.66 4.45 16.22
CA ASP A 136 -14.79 4.45 15.29
C ASP A 136 -14.63 3.29 14.29
N PRO A 137 -15.65 2.45 14.05
CA PRO A 137 -15.52 1.27 13.19
C PRO A 137 -15.12 1.54 11.73
N PHE A 138 -15.42 2.74 11.23
CA PHE A 138 -15.00 3.17 9.89
C PHE A 138 -13.52 3.53 9.89
N ASP A 139 -13.09 4.38 10.81
CA ASP A 139 -11.69 4.83 10.93
C ASP A 139 -10.77 3.63 11.16
N ASP A 140 -11.10 2.76 12.11
CA ASP A 140 -10.33 1.55 12.42
C ASP A 140 -10.08 0.68 11.18
N ARG A 141 -11.05 0.59 10.27
CA ARG A 141 -10.88 -0.14 8.99
C ARG A 141 -10.06 0.63 7.97
N VAL A 142 -10.22 1.95 7.89
CA VAL A 142 -9.44 2.78 6.98
C VAL A 142 -7.97 2.75 7.39
N ASP A 143 -7.68 3.01 8.66
CA ASP A 143 -6.33 3.09 9.21
C ASP A 143 -5.62 1.73 9.12
N THR A 144 -6.36 0.63 9.33
CA THR A 144 -5.78 -0.72 9.28
C THR A 144 -5.48 -1.20 7.84
N ASN A 145 -6.26 -0.76 6.83
CA ASN A 145 -6.31 -1.42 5.51
C ASN A 145 -6.06 -0.51 4.31
N SER A 146 -5.77 0.79 4.52
CA SER A 146 -5.58 1.73 3.41
C SER A 146 -4.15 1.72 2.85
N PHE A 147 -4.07 2.10 1.58
CA PHE A 147 -2.83 2.31 0.84
C PHE A 147 -2.69 3.79 0.51
N GLY A 148 -1.48 4.35 0.71
CA GLY A 148 -1.18 5.75 0.41
C GLY A 148 -0.90 5.91 -1.08
N ILE A 149 -1.71 6.71 -1.77
CA ILE A 149 -1.56 6.95 -3.22
C ILE A 149 -1.53 8.45 -3.49
N GLU A 150 -0.46 8.92 -4.10
CA GLU A 150 -0.40 10.27 -4.65
C GLU A 150 -1.14 10.33 -6.00
N LEU A 151 -2.16 11.18 -6.10
CA LEU A 151 -2.94 11.39 -7.31
C LEU A 151 -3.49 12.82 -7.32
N ALA A 152 -3.61 13.45 -8.49
CA ALA A 152 -4.16 14.80 -8.62
C ALA A 152 -3.54 15.83 -7.63
N ASN A 153 -2.22 15.73 -7.40
CA ASN A 153 -1.45 16.55 -6.48
C ASN A 153 -1.97 16.52 -5.02
N ALA A 154 -2.41 15.35 -4.56
CA ALA A 154 -2.79 15.09 -3.16
C ALA A 154 -2.47 13.64 -2.79
N GLU A 155 -2.24 13.41 -1.49
CA GLU A 155 -2.20 12.06 -0.94
C GLU A 155 -3.61 11.56 -0.64
N PHE A 156 -3.88 10.32 -1.04
CA PHE A 156 -5.12 9.63 -0.77
C PHE A 156 -4.87 8.38 0.06
N TRP A 157 -5.73 8.16 1.05
CA TRP A 157 -5.90 6.85 1.67
C TRP A 157 -6.92 6.06 0.87
N VAL A 158 -6.46 4.94 0.30
CA VAL A 158 -7.23 4.20 -0.68
C VAL A 158 -7.53 2.79 -0.20
N ILE A 159 -8.80 2.38 -0.31
CA ILE A 159 -9.25 1.05 0.11
C ILE A 159 -9.44 0.13 -1.08
N PHE A 160 -8.62 -0.92 -1.11
CA PHE A 160 -8.74 -2.08 -1.99
C PHE A 160 -9.00 -3.33 -1.16
N PRO A 161 -10.27 -3.74 -0.98
CA PRO A 161 -10.59 -4.78 -0.01
C PRO A 161 -9.88 -6.12 -0.24
N GLU A 162 -9.66 -6.47 -1.50
CA GLU A 162 -9.00 -7.72 -1.88
C GLU A 162 -7.49 -7.67 -1.68
N ILE A 163 -6.86 -6.51 -1.88
CA ILE A 163 -5.42 -6.33 -1.68
C ILE A 163 -5.10 -6.27 -0.17
N ALA A 164 -6.00 -5.68 0.63
CA ALA A 164 -5.91 -5.66 2.09
C ALA A 164 -5.99 -7.06 2.77
N ARG A 165 -6.16 -8.14 1.99
CA ARG A 165 -6.05 -9.53 2.48
C ARG A 165 -4.63 -10.09 2.44
N LEU A 166 -3.68 -9.38 1.83
CA LEU A 166 -2.29 -9.80 1.81
C LEU A 166 -1.64 -9.39 3.13
N ASN A 167 -1.19 -10.36 3.92
CA ASN A 167 -0.53 -10.09 5.19
C ASN A 167 0.90 -9.59 5.02
N HIS A 168 1.45 -9.05 6.11
CA HIS A 168 2.84 -8.60 6.17
C HIS A 168 3.87 -9.74 6.13
N ASP A 169 4.90 -9.57 5.31
CA ASP A 169 6.24 -10.13 5.53
C ASP A 169 7.30 -9.05 5.25
N CYS A 170 8.41 -9.05 6.00
CA CYS A 170 9.48 -8.07 5.78
C CYS A 170 10.24 -8.33 4.48
N ARG A 171 10.16 -9.55 3.93
CA ARG A 171 10.66 -9.94 2.60
C ARG A 171 9.54 -10.66 1.86
N PRO A 172 8.56 -9.88 1.37
CA PRO A 172 7.37 -10.45 0.77
C PRO A 172 7.67 -11.19 -0.52
N ASN A 173 6.76 -12.10 -0.89
CA ASN A 173 6.83 -12.81 -2.18
C ASN A 173 5.92 -12.19 -3.25
N SER A 174 5.19 -11.12 -2.91
CA SER A 174 4.36 -10.34 -3.80
C SER A 174 4.70 -8.85 -3.66
N ALA A 175 4.46 -8.09 -4.72
CA ALA A 175 4.57 -6.64 -4.76
C ALA A 175 3.37 -6.07 -5.50
N TYR A 176 3.10 -4.79 -5.29
CA TYR A 176 2.02 -4.10 -5.96
C TYR A 176 2.51 -2.79 -6.58
N PHE A 177 1.76 -2.31 -7.56
CA PHE A 177 1.88 -0.95 -8.09
C PHE A 177 0.48 -0.43 -8.44
N PHE A 178 0.32 0.89 -8.41
CA PHE A 178 -0.92 1.55 -8.82
C PHE A 178 -0.77 2.16 -10.20
N ASP A 179 -1.75 1.89 -11.05
CA ASP A 179 -1.93 2.55 -12.34
C ASP A 179 -2.92 3.71 -12.15
N PRO A 180 -2.45 4.98 -12.23
CA PRO A 180 -3.30 6.15 -12.04
C PRO A 180 -4.25 6.40 -13.22
N HIS A 181 -3.97 5.85 -14.40
CA HIS A 181 -4.85 6.01 -15.57
C HIS A 181 -6.09 5.12 -15.43
N LEU A 182 -5.90 3.89 -14.97
CA LEU A 182 -6.98 2.92 -14.77
C LEU A 182 -7.54 2.91 -13.33
N LEU A 183 -7.00 3.74 -12.44
CA LEU A 183 -7.27 3.72 -11.00
C LEU A 183 -7.25 2.30 -10.44
N THR A 184 -6.23 1.54 -10.80
CA THR A 184 -6.16 0.10 -10.53
C THR A 184 -4.85 -0.24 -9.86
N GLN A 185 -4.92 -0.94 -8.72
CA GLN A 185 -3.74 -1.51 -8.10
C GLN A 185 -3.57 -2.96 -8.54
N TYR A 186 -2.40 -3.25 -9.08
CA TYR A 186 -2.01 -4.56 -9.58
C TYR A 186 -1.11 -5.25 -8.58
N VAL A 187 -1.33 -6.54 -8.35
CA VAL A 187 -0.48 -7.36 -7.49
C VAL A 187 0.18 -8.45 -8.32
N HIS A 188 1.50 -8.55 -8.22
CA HIS A 188 2.31 -9.56 -8.90
C HIS A 188 3.22 -10.27 -7.91
N THR A 189 3.62 -11.49 -8.23
CA THR A 189 4.69 -12.17 -7.50
C THR A 189 6.02 -11.46 -7.73
N SER A 190 6.76 -11.23 -6.65
CA SER A 190 8.07 -10.56 -6.65
C SER A 190 9.20 -11.48 -6.18
N SER A 191 8.87 -12.72 -5.80
CA SER A 191 9.84 -13.73 -5.37
C SER A 191 10.90 -14.00 -6.46
N PRO A 192 12.19 -14.15 -6.10
CA PRO A 192 13.26 -14.50 -7.04
C PRO A 192 13.19 -15.96 -7.52
N GLY A 193 12.40 -16.80 -6.87
CA GLY A 193 12.17 -18.19 -7.25
C GLY A 193 10.68 -18.57 -7.23
N PRO A 194 10.35 -19.81 -7.64
CA PRO A 194 8.96 -20.27 -7.65
C PRO A 194 8.31 -20.15 -6.27
N VAL A 195 7.07 -19.70 -6.24
CA VAL A 195 6.21 -19.73 -5.03
C VAL A 195 5.41 -21.04 -5.09
N PRO A 196 5.66 -22.00 -4.19
CA PRO A 196 4.92 -23.26 -4.17
C PRO A 196 3.43 -23.06 -3.87
N ALA A 197 2.60 -23.98 -4.34
CA ALA A 197 1.23 -24.08 -3.87
C ALA A 197 1.22 -24.31 -2.34
N GLY A 198 0.30 -23.65 -1.64
CA GLY A 198 0.19 -23.66 -0.18
C GLY A 198 1.03 -22.58 0.52
N THR A 199 1.82 -21.78 -0.20
CA THR A 199 2.55 -20.63 0.38
C THR A 199 1.62 -19.42 0.55
N GLU A 200 1.73 -18.74 1.69
CA GLU A 200 1.04 -17.46 1.94
C GLU A 200 1.61 -16.38 1.03
N LEU A 201 0.73 -15.67 0.32
CA LEU A 201 1.07 -14.50 -0.47
C LEU A 201 1.08 -13.29 0.45
N THR A 202 2.20 -12.58 0.47
CA THR A 202 2.45 -11.47 1.41
C THR A 202 2.98 -10.25 0.68
N ILE A 203 2.78 -9.09 1.30
CA ILE A 203 3.35 -7.80 0.91
C ILE A 203 4.06 -7.17 2.11
N SER A 204 4.84 -6.11 1.91
CA SER A 204 5.40 -5.34 3.02
C SER A 204 4.41 -4.24 3.40
N TYR A 205 4.29 -3.98 4.70
CA TYR A 205 3.48 -2.88 5.24
C TYR A 205 4.37 -1.69 5.58
N LEU A 206 5.67 -1.85 5.42
CA LEU A 206 6.69 -0.94 5.88
C LEU A 206 7.73 -0.76 4.79
N ASP A 207 8.51 0.31 4.89
CA ASP A 207 9.79 0.42 4.21
C ASP A 207 10.69 -0.78 4.56
N ALA A 208 11.08 -1.51 3.53
CA ALA A 208 11.89 -2.73 3.62
C ALA A 208 13.35 -2.45 4.05
N SER A 209 13.76 -1.17 4.05
CA SER A 209 15.08 -0.67 4.49
C SER A 209 15.20 -0.53 6.02
N LEU A 210 14.07 -0.49 6.74
CA LEU A 210 14.07 -0.29 8.19
C LEU A 210 14.81 -1.41 8.92
N PRO A 211 15.59 -1.12 9.98
CA PRO A 211 16.24 -2.14 10.81
C PRO A 211 15.21 -2.92 11.62
N ARG A 212 15.57 -4.14 12.08
CA ARG A 212 14.63 -5.04 12.78
C ARG A 212 13.88 -4.38 13.93
N ALA A 213 14.57 -3.62 14.77
CA ALA A 213 13.96 -2.96 15.93
C ALA A 213 12.87 -1.96 15.50
N ALA A 214 13.13 -1.18 14.45
CA ALA A 214 12.15 -0.24 13.90
C ALA A 214 10.94 -0.98 13.30
N ARG A 215 11.17 -2.05 12.52
CA ARG A 215 10.08 -2.86 11.96
C ARG A 215 9.16 -3.44 13.04
N GLN A 216 9.74 -4.00 14.10
CA GLN A 216 8.98 -4.56 15.22
C GLN A 216 8.16 -3.51 15.96
N ARG A 217 8.74 -2.34 16.24
CA ARG A 217 8.02 -1.24 16.89
C ARG A 217 6.86 -0.75 16.03
N LYS A 218 7.10 -0.44 14.75
CA LYS A 218 6.05 0.06 13.84
C LYS A 218 4.90 -0.93 13.66
N LEU A 219 5.20 -2.22 13.45
CA LEU A 219 4.14 -3.24 13.31
C LEU A 219 3.32 -3.42 14.59
N HIS A 220 3.96 -3.32 15.74
CA HIS A 220 3.25 -3.36 17.02
C HIS A 220 2.40 -2.10 17.23
N ALA A 221 2.92 -0.91 16.92
CA ALA A 221 2.20 0.34 17.09
C ALA A 221 0.98 0.43 16.17
N ASN A 222 1.15 0.08 14.89
CA ASN A 222 0.14 0.34 13.86
C ASN A 222 -0.82 -0.83 13.62
N TRP A 223 -0.43 -2.07 13.95
CA TRP A 223 -1.25 -3.27 13.72
C TRP A 223 -1.31 -4.22 14.93
N GLY A 224 -0.67 -3.88 16.05
CA GLY A 224 -0.77 -4.66 17.28
C GLY A 224 -0.13 -6.06 17.25
N PHE A 225 0.77 -6.35 16.29
CA PHE A 225 1.40 -7.68 16.20
C PHE A 225 2.94 -7.65 16.15
N PRO A 226 3.61 -8.60 16.82
CA PRO A 226 5.04 -8.83 16.62
C PRO A 226 5.27 -9.64 15.34
N CYS A 227 6.14 -9.16 14.45
CA CYS A 227 6.44 -9.87 13.22
C CYS A 227 7.31 -11.11 13.48
N THR A 228 6.87 -12.26 12.99
CA THR A 228 7.55 -13.56 13.14
C THR A 228 8.12 -14.10 11.82
N CYS A 229 8.20 -13.26 10.79
CA CYS A 229 8.78 -13.63 9.50
C CYS A 229 10.22 -14.15 9.62
N SER A 230 10.72 -14.79 8.56
CA SER A 230 12.07 -15.37 8.54
C SER A 230 13.17 -14.36 8.93
N LEU A 231 13.04 -13.09 8.50
CA LEU A 231 13.98 -12.02 8.81
C LEU A 231 13.90 -11.56 10.27
N CYS A 232 12.69 -11.43 10.81
CA CYS A 232 12.48 -11.02 12.20
C CYS A 232 12.73 -12.16 13.21
N SER A 233 12.76 -13.40 12.75
CA SER A 233 13.09 -14.59 13.56
C SER A 233 14.59 -14.94 13.56
N LEU A 234 15.43 -14.16 12.88
CA LEU A 234 16.89 -14.35 12.89
C LEU A 234 17.49 -14.24 14.30
N SER A 235 18.58 -14.96 14.53
CA SER A 235 19.38 -14.81 15.75
C SER A 235 19.99 -13.40 15.86
N PRO A 236 20.31 -12.91 17.08
CA PRO A 236 20.83 -11.54 17.24
C PRO A 236 22.07 -11.21 16.38
N PRO A 237 23.07 -12.09 16.21
CA PRO A 237 24.19 -11.82 15.31
C PRO A 237 23.78 -11.67 13.84
N LEU A 238 22.90 -12.54 13.35
CA LEU A 238 22.44 -12.50 11.95
C LEU A 238 21.56 -11.28 11.68
N SER A 239 20.69 -10.93 12.64
CA SER A 239 19.88 -9.70 12.57
C SER A 239 20.77 -8.46 12.48
N ARG A 240 21.78 -8.33 13.35
CA ARG A 240 22.72 -7.20 13.30
C ARG A 240 23.52 -7.15 11.99
N ALA A 241 23.82 -8.30 11.39
CA ALA A 241 24.47 -8.34 10.09
C ALA A 241 23.57 -7.81 8.98
N SER A 242 22.27 -8.17 8.98
CA SER A 242 21.28 -7.59 8.06
C SER A 242 21.12 -6.09 8.28
N ASP A 243 20.94 -5.62 9.51
CA ASP A 243 20.81 -4.19 9.82
C ASP A 243 22.03 -3.38 9.32
N ARG A 244 23.25 -3.94 9.42
CA ARG A 244 24.47 -3.31 8.85
C ARG A 244 24.46 -3.28 7.32
N ARG A 245 23.95 -4.31 6.66
CA ARG A 245 23.80 -4.32 5.19
C ARG A 245 22.79 -3.29 4.74
N LEU A 246 21.64 -3.17 5.42
CA LEU A 246 20.64 -2.13 5.15
C LEU A 246 21.21 -0.72 5.30
N ALA A 247 21.93 -0.44 6.40
CA ALA A 247 22.60 0.85 6.57
C ALA A 247 23.61 1.14 5.45
N ARG A 248 24.33 0.11 4.98
CA ARG A 248 25.27 0.25 3.87
C ARG A 248 24.58 0.47 2.53
N ILE A 249 23.44 -0.19 2.29
CA ILE A 249 22.60 0.02 1.10
C ILE A 249 22.18 1.50 1.04
N SER A 250 21.58 2.02 2.11
CA SER A 250 21.14 3.43 2.17
C SER A 250 22.30 4.41 1.97
N GLU A 251 23.48 4.12 2.53
CA GLU A 251 24.68 4.95 2.33
C GLU A 251 25.14 4.97 0.87
N LEU A 252 25.19 3.79 0.22
CA LEU A 252 25.63 3.66 -1.18
C LEU A 252 24.63 4.30 -2.14
N ALA A 253 23.33 4.05 -1.94
CA ALA A 253 22.24 4.70 -2.65
C ALA A 253 22.37 6.22 -2.65
N ARG A 254 22.51 6.82 -1.46
CA ARG A 254 22.66 8.27 -1.30
C ARG A 254 23.90 8.82 -2.02
N LYS A 255 25.03 8.09 -2.00
CA LYS A 255 26.25 8.49 -2.70
C LYS A 255 26.12 8.40 -4.21
N LEU A 256 25.47 7.35 -4.71
CA LEU A 256 25.22 7.14 -6.14
C LEU A 256 24.19 8.14 -6.71
N GLY A 257 23.25 8.59 -5.89
CA GLY A 257 22.30 9.66 -6.23
C GLY A 257 22.87 11.08 -6.21
N ASP A 258 24.15 11.28 -5.82
CA ASP A 258 24.79 12.61 -5.85
C ASP A 258 25.38 12.92 -7.24
N TRP A 259 24.65 13.75 -7.98
CA TRP A 259 24.99 14.19 -9.35
C TRP A 259 25.91 15.43 -9.41
N ARG A 260 26.40 15.92 -8.27
CA ARG A 260 27.28 17.10 -8.24
C ARG A 260 28.65 16.80 -8.84
N ALA A 261 29.28 17.81 -9.44
CA ALA A 261 30.64 17.71 -9.94
C ALA A 261 31.63 17.35 -8.81
N GLY A 262 32.45 16.32 -9.01
CA GLY A 262 33.37 15.80 -8.00
C GLY A 262 32.77 14.73 -7.06
N SER A 263 31.57 14.22 -7.37
CA SER A 263 30.97 13.09 -6.66
C SER A 263 31.91 11.88 -6.62
N ALA A 264 31.91 11.18 -5.48
CA ALA A 264 32.65 9.94 -5.28
C ALA A 264 31.92 8.71 -5.88
N ALA A 265 30.76 8.91 -6.52
CA ALA A 265 30.01 7.85 -7.18
C ALA A 265 30.86 7.13 -8.23
N GLY A 266 30.80 5.80 -8.23
CA GLY A 266 31.56 4.98 -9.17
C GLY A 266 30.98 3.59 -9.33
N VAL A 267 31.36 2.92 -10.42
CA VAL A 267 30.83 1.59 -10.80
C VAL A 267 31.02 0.56 -9.68
N GLY A 268 32.14 0.59 -8.96
CA GLY A 268 32.36 -0.31 -7.82
C GLY A 268 31.36 -0.13 -6.68
N MET A 269 30.87 1.10 -6.44
CA MET A 269 29.80 1.34 -5.46
C MET A 269 28.46 0.80 -5.95
N ALA A 270 28.15 0.96 -7.25
CA ALA A 270 26.92 0.43 -7.84
C ALA A 270 26.88 -1.10 -7.79
N LEU A 271 27.99 -1.78 -8.12
CA LEU A 271 28.08 -3.24 -8.01
C LEU A 271 27.92 -3.70 -6.56
N ALA A 272 28.60 -3.05 -5.60
CA ALA A 272 28.44 -3.37 -4.18
C ALA A 272 27.00 -3.15 -3.67
N LEU A 273 26.30 -2.13 -4.19
CA LEU A 273 24.90 -1.89 -3.87
C LEU A 273 24.02 -3.03 -4.38
N VAL A 274 24.20 -3.45 -5.64
CA VAL A 274 23.46 -4.58 -6.23
C VAL A 274 23.68 -5.85 -5.40
N ASP A 275 24.93 -6.20 -5.09
CA ASP A 275 25.25 -7.40 -4.29
C ASP A 275 24.56 -7.39 -2.92
N LEU A 276 24.54 -6.22 -2.25
CA LEU A 276 23.89 -6.08 -0.94
C LEU A 276 22.36 -6.16 -1.04
N VAL A 277 21.77 -5.54 -2.06
CA VAL A 277 20.32 -5.59 -2.32
C VAL A 277 19.87 -7.01 -2.62
N GLU A 278 20.65 -7.77 -3.40
CA GLU A 278 20.38 -9.18 -3.66
C GLU A 278 20.51 -10.03 -2.40
N ALA A 279 21.56 -9.82 -1.61
CA ALA A 279 21.77 -10.52 -0.34
C ALA A 279 20.67 -10.24 0.69
N GLU A 280 20.05 -9.05 0.63
CA GLU A 280 18.90 -8.68 1.44
C GLU A 280 17.55 -9.08 0.81
N GLY A 281 17.51 -9.58 -0.43
CA GLY A 281 16.26 -9.94 -1.09
C GLY A 281 15.38 -8.72 -1.42
N LEU A 282 15.99 -7.55 -1.65
CA LEU A 282 15.31 -6.27 -1.88
C LEU A 282 15.15 -5.89 -3.35
N ARG A 283 15.14 -6.87 -4.27
CA ARG A 283 15.08 -6.61 -5.72
C ARG A 283 13.86 -5.79 -6.14
N ALA A 284 12.71 -6.02 -5.50
CA ALA A 284 11.48 -5.27 -5.80
C ALA A 284 11.53 -3.79 -5.34
N SER A 285 12.41 -3.45 -4.40
CA SER A 285 12.58 -2.10 -3.82
C SER A 285 13.80 -1.36 -4.38
N LEU A 286 14.42 -1.88 -5.44
CA LEU A 286 15.52 -1.22 -6.15
C LEU A 286 15.17 0.21 -6.64
N PRO A 287 13.95 0.48 -7.15
CA PRO A 287 13.57 1.84 -7.55
C PRO A 287 13.55 2.82 -6.37
N ASP A 288 12.99 2.41 -5.22
CA ASP A 288 12.90 3.24 -4.01
C ASP A 288 14.29 3.53 -3.44
N ALA A 289 15.20 2.56 -3.51
CA ALA A 289 16.60 2.71 -3.11
C ALA A 289 17.41 3.66 -4.02
N VAL A 290 16.93 4.03 -5.20
CA VAL A 290 17.64 4.91 -6.16
C VAL A 290 16.87 6.21 -6.44
N GLY A 291 15.72 6.41 -5.80
CA GLY A 291 14.90 7.62 -5.89
C GLY A 291 13.63 7.40 -6.68
N GLY A 292 12.54 7.10 -5.97
CA GLY A 292 11.17 7.07 -6.49
C GLY A 292 10.23 6.73 -5.33
N GLY A 293 9.16 7.50 -5.16
CA GLY A 293 8.16 7.27 -4.13
C GLY A 293 7.50 5.91 -4.32
N GLY A 294 7.72 5.02 -3.36
CA GLY A 294 6.96 3.80 -3.22
C GLY A 294 5.57 4.13 -2.69
N ILE A 295 4.56 3.39 -3.14
CA ILE A 295 3.22 3.41 -2.56
C ILE A 295 3.33 2.68 -1.22
N GLU A 296 3.39 3.43 -0.13
CA GLU A 296 3.46 2.86 1.22
C GLU A 296 2.05 2.56 1.75
N TYR A 297 1.95 1.60 2.67
CA TYR A 297 0.78 1.53 3.53
C TYR A 297 0.69 2.83 4.33
N VAL A 298 -0.51 3.41 4.45
CA VAL A 298 -0.69 4.60 5.27
C VAL A 298 -0.38 4.22 6.71
N GLU A 299 0.62 4.86 7.31
CA GLU A 299 0.89 4.71 8.74
C GLU A 299 -0.18 5.51 9.51
N GLY A 300 -0.81 4.90 10.52
CA GLY A 300 -1.72 5.62 11.41
C GLY A 300 -0.99 6.80 12.07
N THR A 301 -1.64 7.96 12.12
CA THR A 301 -1.06 9.16 12.73
C THR A 301 -0.78 8.91 14.21
N GLU A 302 0.50 8.94 14.62
CA GLU A 302 0.86 9.11 16.02
C GLU A 302 0.39 10.52 16.45
N GLU A 303 -0.66 10.60 17.27
CA GLU A 303 -0.83 11.80 18.11
C GLU A 303 0.36 11.81 19.07
N GLU A 304 1.33 12.69 18.84
CA GLU A 304 2.38 13.00 19.80
C GLU A 304 1.69 13.53 21.07
N GLU A 305 1.48 12.66 22.06
CA GLU A 305 1.19 13.08 23.42
C GLU A 305 2.43 13.82 23.95
N GLU A 306 2.43 15.15 23.81
CA GLU A 306 3.33 16.05 24.54
C GLU A 306 3.03 15.94 26.04
N GLU A 307 3.88 15.23 26.79
CA GLU A 307 4.05 15.40 28.25
C GLU A 307 4.99 16.59 28.57
#